data_AF-V4L8E9-F1
#
_entry.id   AF-V4L8E9-F1
#
_cell.length_a   1.000
_cell.length_b   1.000
_cell.length_c   1.000
_cell.angle_alpha   90.00
_cell.angle_beta   90.00
_cell.angle_gamma   90.00
#
_symmetry.space_group_name_H-M   'P 1'
#
loop_
_entity.id
_entity.type
_entity.pdbx_description
1 polymer ?
#
loop_
_entity_poly.entity_id
_entity_poly.type
_entity_poly.pdbx_seq_one_letter_code
_entity_poly.pdbx_strand_id
1 'polypeptide(L)'
;MIKLDSKPGNRNDWCAIGKLLFCRGVRSRILWCEPDVLDWKEVKGLEYLQQSLSASRRVLLTLNPCTVQRCTPTNVKCDISRLSSNSSGNIVIFWNTHPESLELWSAEISVERRKGGEVWGRIEWSDAVFKHDPRSHSDNIKVLYSASVHV
;
A
#
# COMPACT_ATOMS: atom_id res chain seq x y z
N MET A 1 -10.82 9.56 21.88
CA MET A 1 -10.36 8.72 20.75
C MET A 1 -10.27 9.61 19.52
N ILE A 2 -9.07 10.13 19.20
CA ILE A 2 -8.89 11.16 18.17
C ILE A 2 -8.86 10.46 16.80
N LYS A 3 -9.86 10.72 15.95
CA LYS A 3 -9.86 10.33 14.52
C LYS A 3 -8.71 11.07 13.82
N LEU A 4 -7.52 10.45 13.81
CA LEU A 4 -6.31 11.01 13.18
C LEU A 4 -6.42 11.05 11.64
N ASP A 5 -7.40 10.34 11.08
CA ASP A 5 -7.54 10.11 9.65
C ASP A 5 -8.31 11.24 8.94
N SER A 6 -8.95 12.15 9.69
CA SER A 6 -9.91 13.14 9.15
C SER A 6 -9.35 14.55 8.89
N LYS A 7 -8.04 14.81 9.04
CA LYS A 7 -7.51 16.16 8.77
C LYS A 7 -7.30 16.38 7.26
N PRO A 8 -7.90 17.42 6.66
CA PRO A 8 -7.69 17.81 5.26
C PRO A 8 -6.32 18.48 5.14
N GLY A 9 -5.25 17.70 5.29
CA GLY A 9 -3.89 18.10 4.94
C GLY A 9 -3.57 17.64 3.53
N ASN A 10 -2.63 18.33 2.88
CA ASN A 10 -2.03 17.97 1.60
C ASN A 10 -1.61 16.49 1.60
N ARG A 11 -2.45 15.61 1.03
CA ARG A 11 -2.26 14.15 1.12
C ARG A 11 -2.13 13.58 -0.27
N ASN A 12 -0.91 13.19 -0.64
CA ASN A 12 -0.60 12.38 -1.83
C ASN A 12 -1.06 10.90 -1.69
N ASP A 13 -2.02 10.64 -0.78
CA ASP A 13 -2.41 9.31 -0.30
C ASP A 13 -3.92 9.05 -0.52
N TRP A 14 -4.55 9.81 -1.41
CA TRP A 14 -5.98 9.67 -1.76
C TRP A 14 -6.22 9.74 -3.28
N CYS A 15 -7.30 9.13 -3.72
CA CYS A 15 -7.81 9.28 -5.08
C CYS A 15 -9.34 9.31 -5.09
N ALA A 16 -9.90 9.88 -6.15
CA ALA A 16 -11.34 9.85 -6.40
C ALA A 16 -11.63 8.87 -7.55
N ILE A 17 -12.57 7.96 -7.36
CA ILE A 17 -13.07 7.07 -8.41
C ILE A 17 -14.59 7.21 -8.43
N GLY A 18 -15.11 7.70 -9.54
CA GLY A 18 -16.52 8.08 -9.65
C GLY A 18 -16.90 9.12 -8.60
N LYS A 19 -17.87 8.78 -7.74
CA LYS A 19 -18.36 9.66 -6.65
C LYS A 19 -17.77 9.32 -5.28
N LEU A 20 -16.79 8.43 -5.21
CA LEU A 20 -16.22 7.94 -3.96
C LEU A 20 -14.76 8.40 -3.82
N LEU A 21 -14.39 8.70 -2.58
CA LEU A 21 -13.01 8.98 -2.21
C LEU A 21 -12.39 7.73 -1.60
N PHE A 22 -11.12 7.50 -1.94
CA PHE A 22 -10.32 6.40 -1.42
C PHE A 22 -9.05 6.94 -0.80
N CYS A 23 -8.60 6.32 0.30
CA CYS A 23 -7.31 6.64 0.89
C CYS A 23 -6.68 5.42 1.55
N ARG A 24 -5.39 5.53 1.87
CA ARG A 24 -4.70 4.53 2.69
C ARG A 24 -5.16 4.64 4.15
N GLY A 25 -5.52 3.50 4.72
CA GLY A 25 -5.77 3.33 6.15
C GLY A 25 -4.61 2.62 6.87
N VAL A 26 -4.66 2.63 8.20
CA VAL A 26 -3.66 1.93 9.02
C VAL A 26 -3.64 0.44 8.72
N ARG A 27 -2.47 -0.18 8.82
CA ARG A 27 -2.25 -1.62 8.59
C ARG A 27 -2.51 -2.06 7.14
N SER A 28 -2.05 -1.26 6.19
CA SER A 28 -2.12 -1.63 4.76
C SER A 28 -3.55 -1.80 4.25
N ARG A 29 -4.49 -1.09 4.87
CA ARG A 29 -5.90 -1.11 4.50
C ARG A 29 -6.19 -0.01 3.49
N ILE A 30 -7.22 -0.22 2.68
CA ILE A 30 -7.77 0.80 1.81
C ILE A 30 -9.13 1.20 2.36
N LEU A 31 -9.33 2.50 2.55
CA LEU A 31 -10.56 3.07 3.06
C LEU A 31 -11.29 3.79 1.94
N TRP A 32 -12.61 3.86 2.04
CA TRP A 32 -13.47 4.60 1.13
C TRP A 32 -14.50 5.42 1.92
N CYS A 33 -14.95 6.54 1.36
CA CYS A 33 -16.10 7.29 1.89
C CYS A 33 -16.85 8.04 0.78
N GLU A 34 -18.08 8.46 1.10
CA GLU A 34 -18.81 9.46 0.33
C GLU A 34 -18.33 10.86 0.75
N PRO A 35 -18.02 11.77 -0.19
CA PRO A 35 -17.49 13.11 0.10
C PRO A 35 -18.37 13.93 1.05
N ASP A 36 -19.69 13.75 0.97
CA ASP A 36 -20.66 14.53 1.73
C ASP A 36 -20.74 14.11 3.21
N VAL A 37 -20.40 12.85 3.51
CA VAL A 37 -20.57 12.25 4.84
C VAL A 37 -19.21 12.08 5.54
N LEU A 38 -18.15 11.79 4.78
CA LEU A 38 -16.78 11.52 5.27
C LEU A 38 -16.72 10.41 6.34
N ASP A 39 -17.67 9.47 6.28
CA ASP A 39 -17.66 8.25 7.09
C ASP A 39 -16.80 7.17 6.41
N TRP A 40 -15.53 7.11 6.83
CA TRP A 40 -14.55 6.20 6.25
C TRP A 40 -14.80 4.75 6.65
N LYS A 41 -14.97 3.91 5.64
CA LYS A 41 -15.18 2.46 5.75
C LYS A 41 -14.07 1.71 5.04
N GLU A 42 -13.83 0.47 5.46
CA GLU A 42 -12.81 -0.37 4.84
C GLU A 42 -13.33 -0.99 3.54
N VAL A 43 -12.51 -0.96 2.49
CA VAL A 43 -12.76 -1.71 1.25
C VAL A 43 -12.60 -3.21 1.53
N LYS A 44 -13.63 -3.99 1.25
CA LYS A 44 -13.67 -5.44 1.50
C LYS A 44 -13.00 -6.25 0.39
N GLY A 45 -12.66 -7.51 0.65
CA GLY A 45 -12.14 -8.43 -0.39
C GLY A 45 -10.64 -8.31 -0.67
N LEU A 46 -9.92 -7.55 0.17
CA LEU A 46 -8.48 -7.30 0.05
C LEU A 46 -7.67 -7.99 1.15
N GLU A 47 -8.22 -9.00 1.82
CA GLU A 47 -7.62 -9.65 2.98
C GLU A 47 -6.29 -10.33 2.63
N TYR A 48 -6.20 -10.92 1.43
CA TYR A 48 -4.97 -11.53 0.93
C TYR A 48 -3.83 -10.49 0.75
N LEU A 49 -4.16 -9.33 0.17
CA LEU A 49 -3.20 -8.23 0.01
C LEU A 49 -2.74 -7.71 1.38
N GLN A 50 -3.67 -7.52 2.32
CA GLN A 50 -3.34 -7.10 3.68
C GLN A 50 -2.41 -8.11 4.37
N GLN A 51 -2.63 -9.41 4.19
CA GLN A 51 -1.75 -10.46 4.71
C GLN A 51 -0.36 -10.40 4.07
N SER A 52 -0.26 -10.21 2.75
CA SER A 52 1.01 -10.08 2.03
C SER A 52 1.83 -8.87 2.51
N LEU A 53 1.17 -7.73 2.74
CA LEU A 53 1.80 -6.50 3.22
C LEU A 53 2.15 -6.56 4.73
N SER A 54 1.34 -7.26 5.51
CA SER A 54 1.57 -7.42 6.96
C SER A 54 2.51 -8.57 7.32
N ALA A 55 2.86 -9.45 6.38
CA ALA A 55 3.82 -10.50 6.57
C ALA A 55 5.21 -9.91 6.84
N SER A 56 5.60 -9.89 8.12
CA SER A 56 6.95 -9.59 8.54
C SER A 56 7.89 -10.65 7.95
N ARG A 57 8.64 -10.31 6.90
CA ARG A 57 9.65 -11.22 6.35
C ARG A 57 10.72 -11.40 7.42
N ARG A 58 10.81 -12.62 7.98
CA ARG A 58 11.91 -13.00 8.88
C ARG A 58 13.20 -13.00 8.06
N VAL A 59 14.04 -11.98 8.23
CA VAL A 59 15.35 -11.94 7.59
C VAL A 59 16.36 -12.65 8.48
N LEU A 60 16.99 -13.70 7.93
CA LEU A 60 18.22 -14.28 8.48
C LEU A 60 19.38 -13.56 7.82
N LEU A 61 19.97 -12.58 8.51
CA LEU A 61 21.25 -12.01 8.09
C LEU A 61 22.37 -12.91 8.59
N THR A 62 23.08 -13.58 7.67
CA THR A 62 24.33 -14.28 7.99
C THR A 62 25.47 -13.29 7.98
N LEU A 63 25.77 -12.71 9.14
CA LEU A 63 27.03 -12.00 9.37
C LEU A 63 27.93 -12.94 10.19
N ASN A 64 28.85 -13.60 9.49
CA ASN A 64 29.92 -14.46 9.99
C ASN A 64 29.55 -15.87 10.54
N PRO A 65 30.42 -16.89 10.33
CA PRO A 65 30.14 -18.28 10.73
C PRO A 65 30.11 -18.55 12.24
N CYS A 66 30.61 -17.63 13.08
CA CYS A 66 31.01 -17.97 14.45
C CYS A 66 30.19 -17.30 15.58
N THR A 67 29.13 -16.55 15.29
CA THR A 67 28.26 -16.00 16.34
C THR A 67 26.79 -16.12 15.92
N VAL A 68 26.10 -17.15 16.44
CA VAL A 68 24.63 -17.23 16.36
C VAL A 68 24.05 -16.21 17.34
N GLN A 69 24.07 -14.94 16.97
CA GLN A 69 23.25 -13.95 17.67
C GLN A 69 21.85 -14.02 17.05
N ARG A 70 20.86 -14.45 17.86
CA ARG A 70 19.45 -14.29 17.50
C ARG A 70 19.18 -12.79 17.33
N CYS A 71 19.26 -12.30 16.10
CA CYS A 71 18.84 -10.96 15.77
C CYS A 71 17.35 -10.83 16.08
N THR A 72 17.00 -9.80 16.85
CA THR A 72 15.62 -9.50 17.16
C THR A 72 14.87 -9.22 15.85
N PRO A 73 13.65 -9.78 15.65
CA PRO A 73 12.87 -9.46 14.47
C PRO A 73 12.57 -7.96 14.49
N THR A 74 13.30 -7.19 13.68
CA THR A 74 12.88 -5.84 13.35
C THR A 74 11.55 -5.99 12.63
N ASN A 75 10.49 -5.54 13.29
CA ASN A 75 9.11 -5.62 12.86
C ASN A 75 8.90 -4.61 11.71
N VAL A 76 9.60 -4.82 10.59
CA VAL A 76 9.51 -3.92 9.44
C VAL A 76 8.25 -4.30 8.68
N LYS A 77 7.16 -3.63 9.03
CA LYS A 77 5.89 -3.79 8.36
C LYS A 77 5.95 -3.06 7.02
N CYS A 78 5.60 -3.77 5.94
CA CYS A 78 5.45 -3.16 4.63
C CYS A 78 4.08 -2.46 4.59
N ASP A 79 4.07 -1.13 4.59
CA ASP A 79 2.84 -0.36 4.44
C ASP A 79 2.75 0.22 3.03
N ILE A 80 1.54 0.53 2.59
CA ILE A 80 1.30 1.22 1.32
C ILE A 80 2.01 2.57 1.41
N SER A 81 2.93 2.86 0.49
CA SER A 81 3.70 4.11 0.47
C SER A 81 3.00 5.20 -0.35
N ARG A 82 2.13 4.80 -1.28
CA ARG A 82 1.33 5.70 -2.13
C ARG A 82 0.05 5.02 -2.60
N LEU A 83 -1.02 5.80 -2.73
CA LEU A 83 -2.28 5.40 -3.34
C LEU A 83 -2.70 6.42 -4.39
N SER A 84 -3.10 5.96 -5.56
CA SER A 84 -3.55 6.77 -6.70
C SER A 84 -4.61 6.02 -7.51
N SER A 85 -5.06 6.59 -8.62
CA SER A 85 -5.94 5.92 -9.57
C SER A 85 -5.38 5.96 -10.99
N ASN A 86 -5.76 4.99 -11.81
CA ASN A 86 -5.47 5.00 -13.25
C ASN A 86 -6.66 5.51 -14.09
N SER A 87 -6.46 5.60 -15.40
CA SER A 87 -7.47 6.04 -16.39
C SER A 87 -8.69 5.12 -16.45
N SER A 88 -8.52 3.84 -16.13
CA SER A 88 -9.62 2.85 -16.06
C SER A 88 -10.49 3.01 -14.82
N GLY A 89 -10.16 3.93 -13.90
CA GLY A 89 -10.88 4.09 -12.65
C GLY A 89 -10.55 3.00 -11.61
N ASN A 90 -9.39 2.36 -11.73
CA ASN A 90 -8.89 1.42 -10.72
C ASN A 90 -7.95 2.12 -9.75
N ILE A 91 -7.89 1.63 -8.52
CA ILE A 91 -6.92 2.07 -7.51
C ILE A 91 -5.57 1.45 -7.87
N VAL A 92 -4.51 2.26 -7.81
CA VAL A 92 -3.13 1.80 -7.93
C VAL A 92 -2.40 2.14 -6.63
N ILE A 93 -1.86 1.11 -5.98
CA ILE A 93 -1.08 1.25 -4.76
C ILE A 93 0.38 0.89 -5.01
N PHE A 94 1.27 1.50 -4.24
CA PHE A 94 2.70 1.19 -4.24
C PHE A 94 3.17 0.85 -2.83
N TRP A 95 4.12 -0.06 -2.70
CA TRP A 95 4.76 -0.39 -1.41
C TRP A 95 6.18 -0.90 -1.61
N ASN A 96 6.98 -0.78 -0.55
CA ASN A 96 8.33 -1.35 -0.48
C ASN A 96 8.28 -2.69 0.26
N THR A 97 9.04 -3.69 -0.19
CA THR A 97 9.05 -5.03 0.40
C THR A 97 10.04 -5.23 1.54
N HIS A 98 11.10 -4.41 1.62
CA HIS A 98 12.06 -4.40 2.73
C HIS A 98 13.01 -3.18 2.65
N PRO A 99 13.55 -2.65 3.75
CA PRO A 99 14.63 -1.65 3.73
C PRO A 99 15.91 -2.11 3.03
N GLU A 100 16.22 -3.42 3.02
CA GLU A 100 17.40 -3.94 2.30
C GLU A 100 17.07 -4.46 0.89
N SER A 101 15.78 -4.65 0.56
CA SER A 101 15.37 -4.96 -0.81
C SER A 101 14.85 -3.69 -1.46
N LEU A 102 15.64 -3.14 -2.36
CA LEU A 102 15.28 -1.96 -3.15
C LEU A 102 14.28 -2.31 -4.27
N GLU A 103 13.23 -3.05 -3.93
CA GLU A 103 12.13 -3.38 -4.82
C GLU A 103 10.91 -2.53 -4.49
N LEU A 104 10.42 -1.80 -5.49
CA LEU A 104 9.12 -1.16 -5.43
C LEU A 104 8.09 -2.10 -6.07
N TRP A 105 7.04 -2.39 -5.32
CA TRP A 105 5.91 -3.18 -5.79
C TRP A 105 4.70 -2.31 -6.04
N SER A 106 3.85 -2.77 -6.94
CA SER A 106 2.58 -2.13 -7.26
C SER A 106 1.48 -3.16 -7.41
N ALA A 107 0.25 -2.74 -7.17
CA ALA A 107 -0.95 -3.50 -7.48
C ALA A 107 -2.02 -2.57 -8.03
N GLU A 108 -2.78 -3.10 -8.99
CA GLU A 108 -4.00 -2.49 -9.48
C GLU A 108 -5.21 -3.21 -8.91
N ILE A 109 -6.15 -2.42 -8.44
CA ILE A 109 -7.32 -2.89 -7.69
C ILE A 109 -8.55 -2.25 -8.31
N SER A 110 -9.41 -3.05 -8.93
CA SER A 110 -10.74 -2.61 -9.32
C SER A 110 -11.64 -2.56 -8.09
N VAL A 111 -12.62 -1.65 -8.12
CA VAL A 111 -13.58 -1.48 -7.04
C VAL A 111 -15.00 -1.49 -7.55
N GLU A 112 -15.89 -2.13 -6.81
CA GLU A 112 -17.32 -2.16 -7.11
C GLU A 112 -18.16 -1.94 -5.86
N ARG A 113 -19.31 -1.30 -6.03
CA ARG A 113 -20.30 -1.13 -4.95
C ARG A 113 -21.32 -2.26 -5.01
N ARG A 114 -21.46 -3.01 -3.92
CA ARG A 114 -22.36 -4.17 -3.84
C ARG A 114 -23.64 -3.83 -3.06
N LYS A 115 -24.59 -4.78 -3.07
CA LYS A 115 -25.83 -4.68 -2.25
C LYS A 115 -25.47 -4.39 -0.80
N GLY A 116 -26.21 -3.47 -0.18
CA GLY A 116 -25.91 -2.98 1.18
C GLY A 116 -25.00 -1.74 1.21
N GLY A 117 -24.54 -1.26 0.04
CA GLY A 117 -23.79 -0.02 -0.06
C GLY A 117 -22.30 -0.13 0.25
N GLU A 118 -21.83 -1.34 0.60
CA GLU A 118 -20.41 -1.66 0.84
C GLU A 118 -19.61 -1.67 -0.47
N VAL A 119 -18.35 -1.27 -0.39
CA VAL A 119 -17.41 -1.29 -1.51
C VAL A 119 -16.44 -2.45 -1.36
N TRP A 120 -16.28 -3.20 -2.43
CA TRP A 120 -15.40 -4.37 -2.53
C TRP A 120 -14.30 -4.09 -3.55
N GLY A 121 -13.09 -4.54 -3.23
CA GLY A 121 -11.94 -4.49 -4.11
C GLY A 121 -11.63 -5.87 -4.69
N ARG A 122 -11.10 -5.89 -5.91
CA ARG A 122 -10.49 -7.06 -6.54
C ARG A 122 -9.10 -6.67 -7.03
N ILE A 123 -8.10 -7.49 -6.73
CA ILE A 123 -6.75 -7.31 -7.24
C ILE A 123 -6.74 -7.77 -8.69
N GLU A 124 -6.49 -6.86 -9.63
CA GLU A 124 -6.36 -7.16 -11.05
C GLU A 124 -4.95 -7.69 -11.36
N TRP A 125 -3.93 -7.09 -10.75
CA TRP A 125 -2.55 -7.58 -10.78
C TRP A 125 -1.75 -7.05 -9.60
N SER A 126 -0.61 -7.70 -9.31
CA SER A 126 0.35 -7.29 -8.29
C SER A 126 1.75 -7.79 -8.68
N ASP A 127 2.71 -6.88 -8.86
CA ASP A 127 4.08 -7.25 -9.24
C ASP A 127 5.12 -6.17 -8.84
N ALA A 128 6.39 -6.55 -8.87
CA ALA A 128 7.53 -5.64 -8.74
C ALA A 128 7.65 -4.76 -10.00
N VAL A 129 7.57 -3.44 -9.81
CA VAL A 129 7.67 -2.45 -10.90
C VAL A 129 9.05 -1.81 -10.99
N PHE A 130 9.88 -1.96 -9.95
CA PHE A 130 11.26 -1.49 -9.95
C PHE A 130 12.12 -2.36 -9.05
N LYS A 131 13.36 -2.61 -9.47
CA LYS A 131 14.38 -3.34 -8.71
C LYS A 131 15.71 -2.61 -8.85
N HIS A 132 16.31 -2.21 -7.74
CA HIS A 132 17.65 -1.62 -7.73
C HIS A 132 18.71 -2.62 -7.26
N ASP A 133 19.93 -2.49 -7.77
CA ASP A 133 21.07 -3.33 -7.40
C ASP A 133 21.44 -3.13 -5.90
N PRO A 134 21.61 -4.20 -5.11
CA PRO A 134 21.94 -4.15 -3.68
C PRO A 134 23.28 -3.47 -3.32
N ARG A 135 24.11 -3.09 -4.30
CA ARG A 135 25.44 -2.49 -4.05
C ARG A 135 25.40 -1.06 -3.52
N SER A 136 24.23 -0.44 -3.44
CA SER A 136 24.08 0.92 -2.93
C SER A 136 23.42 0.88 -1.55
N HIS A 137 24.16 1.27 -0.51
CA HIS A 137 23.54 1.64 0.77
C HIS A 137 22.58 2.79 0.49
N SER A 138 21.28 2.52 0.42
CA SER A 138 20.30 3.54 0.04
C SER A 138 18.98 3.36 0.77
N ASP A 139 18.45 4.51 1.15
CA ASP A 139 17.16 4.76 1.78
C ASP A 139 15.97 4.12 1.03
N ASN A 140 14.85 3.97 1.75
CA ASN A 140 13.58 3.49 1.21
C ASN A 140 13.17 4.23 -0.09
N ILE A 141 12.74 3.49 -1.11
CA ILE A 141 12.21 4.07 -2.35
C ILE A 141 10.97 4.93 -2.03
N LYS A 142 10.97 6.17 -2.52
CA LYS A 142 9.87 7.12 -2.36
C LYS A 142 9.23 7.44 -3.70
N VAL A 143 7.94 7.10 -3.85
CA VAL A 143 7.17 7.45 -5.05
C VAL A 143 6.71 8.91 -4.95
N LEU A 144 7.41 9.80 -5.65
CA LEU A 144 7.12 11.25 -5.64
C LEU A 144 5.87 11.60 -6.46
N TYR A 145 5.69 10.95 -7.61
CA TYR A 145 4.54 11.14 -8.49
C TYR A 145 4.12 9.84 -9.20
N SER A 146 2.84 9.72 -9.51
CA SER A 146 2.28 8.69 -10.39
C SER A 146 1.22 9.35 -11.27
N ALA A 147 1.26 9.08 -12.58
CA ALA A 147 0.29 9.52 -13.55
C ALA A 147 -0.21 8.34 -14.35
N SER A 148 -1.44 8.46 -14.82
CA SER A 148 -1.97 7.59 -15.85
C SER A 148 -1.80 8.27 -17.21
N VAL A 149 -1.25 7.52 -18.17
CA VAL A 149 -1.13 7.95 -19.56
C VAL A 149 -2.21 7.23 -20.35
N HIS A 150 -3.01 7.98 -21.12
CA HIS A 150 -3.86 7.38 -22.14
C HIS A 150 -2.96 7.00 -23.31
N VAL A 151 -2.91 5.71 -23.64
CA VAL A 151 -2.18 5.16 -24.79
C VAL A 151 -3.19 4.79 -25.86
#